data_AF-A0A849SRZ3-F1
#
_entry.id   AF-A0A849SRZ3-F1
#
_cell.length_a   1.000
_cell.length_b   1.000
_cell.length_c   1.000
_cell.angle_alpha   90.00
_cell.angle_beta   90.00
_cell.angle_gamma   90.00
#
_symmetry.space_group_name_H-M   'P 1'
#
loop_
_entity.id
_entity.type
_entity.pdbx_description
1 polymer ?
#
loop_
_entity_poly.entity_id
_entity_poly.type
_entity_poly.pdbx_seq_one_letter_code
_entity_poly.pdbx_strand_id
1 'polypeptide(L)'
;MDGKTFALLSKFTIAARKVAGSINPSKLITDKHYANEVFWKVNHLGDEALIMMSLDLQNQLGMLTPVVDKTPTAIPAVSIETDKKYLFGARG
;
A
#
# COMPACT_ATOMS: atom_id res chain seq x y z
N MET A 1 6.71 -2.63 19.21
CA MET A 1 6.06 -1.47 18.57
C MET A 1 6.36 -0.26 19.42
N ASP A 2 6.84 0.84 18.85
CA ASP A 2 7.24 2.03 19.62
C ASP A 2 6.01 2.79 20.14
N GLY A 3 6.10 3.38 21.34
CA GLY A 3 4.99 4.11 21.96
C GLY A 3 4.51 5.31 21.12
N LYS A 4 5.42 5.91 20.34
CA LYS A 4 5.09 7.00 19.42
C LYS A 4 4.22 6.54 18.25
N THR A 5 4.48 5.34 17.73
CA THR A 5 3.69 4.74 16.65
C THR A 5 2.27 4.43 17.10
N PHE A 6 2.08 3.95 18.33
CA PHE A 6 0.74 3.71 18.87
C PHE A 6 -0.06 5.01 19.03
N ALA A 7 0.59 6.08 19.51
CA ALA A 7 -0.04 7.39 19.64
C ALA A 7 -0.43 7.98 18.28
N LEU A 8 0.44 7.84 17.26
CA LEU A 8 0.16 8.27 15.90
C LEU A 8 -1.01 7.48 15.29
N LEU A 9 -1.05 6.17 15.50
CA LEU A 9 -2.11 5.29 15.02
C LEU A 9 -3.47 5.62 15.66
N SER A 10 -3.50 5.90 16.96
CA SER A 10 -4.71 6.39 17.63
C SER A 10 -5.19 7.72 17.04
N LYS A 11 -4.29 8.69 16.85
CA LYS A 11 -4.65 9.99 16.24
C LYS A 11 -5.18 9.81 14.82
N PHE A 12 -4.50 8.99 14.01
CA PHE A 12 -4.88 8.69 12.65
C PHE A 12 -6.26 8.04 12.58
N THR A 13 -6.52 6.99 13.35
CA THR A 13 -7.82 6.28 13.33
C THR A 13 -9.00 7.17 13.72
N ILE A 14 -8.79 8.14 14.62
CA ILE A 14 -9.83 9.12 14.99
C ILE A 14 -10.05 10.12 13.86
N ALA A 15 -8.98 10.68 13.31
CA ALA A 15 -9.06 11.71 12.29
C ALA A 15 -9.60 11.16 10.95
N ALA A 16 -9.11 9.99 10.55
CA ALA A 16 -9.55 9.30 9.34
C ALA A 16 -10.96 8.74 9.44
N ARG A 17 -11.58 8.68 10.63
CA ARG A 17 -12.98 8.24 10.78
C ARG A 17 -13.97 9.11 10.01
N LYS A 18 -13.69 10.40 9.89
CA LYS A 18 -14.51 11.35 9.13
C LYS A 18 -14.50 11.06 7.62
N VAL A 19 -13.45 10.40 7.14
CA VAL A 19 -13.16 10.22 5.72
C VAL A 19 -13.43 8.77 5.28
N ALA A 20 -12.86 7.80 6.00
CA ALA A 20 -12.92 6.38 5.67
C ALA A 20 -13.92 5.58 6.54
N GLY A 21 -14.59 6.23 7.50
CA GLY A 21 -15.55 5.57 8.40
C GLY A 21 -14.88 4.81 9.55
N SER A 22 -15.51 3.73 10.03
CA SER A 22 -14.94 2.96 11.15
C SER A 22 -13.66 2.23 10.74
N ILE A 23 -12.53 2.61 11.34
CA ILE A 23 -11.21 2.02 11.08
C ILE A 23 -10.84 1.07 12.21
N ASN A 24 -10.42 -0.14 11.86
CA ASN A 24 -9.93 -1.13 12.81
C ASN A 24 -8.39 -1.04 12.90
N PRO A 25 -7.82 -0.55 14.02
CA PRO A 25 -6.38 -0.37 14.19
C PRO A 25 -5.59 -1.67 14.08
N SER A 26 -6.12 -2.78 14.61
CA SER A 26 -5.45 -4.08 14.56
C SER A 26 -5.36 -4.61 13.12
N LYS A 27 -6.43 -4.44 12.32
CA LYS A 27 -6.40 -4.79 10.89
C LYS A 27 -5.47 -3.90 10.09
N LEU A 28 -5.35 -2.62 10.46
CA LEU A 28 -4.46 -1.68 9.79
C LEU A 28 -2.97 -2.08 9.89
N ILE A 29 -2.60 -2.78 10.96
CA ILE A 29 -1.22 -3.23 11.20
C ILE A 29 -0.98 -4.61 10.58
N THR A 30 -1.95 -5.51 10.70
CA THR A 30 -1.78 -6.92 10.31
C THR A 30 -2.12 -7.18 8.84
N ASP A 31 -3.07 -6.44 8.28
CA ASP A 31 -3.58 -6.64 6.92
C ASP A 31 -3.17 -5.46 6.02
N LYS A 32 -2.19 -5.72 5.15
CA LYS A 32 -1.66 -4.74 4.21
C LYS A 32 -2.70 -4.31 3.16
N HIS A 33 -3.62 -5.19 2.77
CA HIS A 33 -4.66 -4.83 1.81
C HIS A 33 -5.64 -3.84 2.43
N TYR A 34 -6.10 -4.13 3.65
CA TYR A 34 -6.94 -3.23 4.41
C TYR A 34 -6.26 -1.87 4.67
N ALA A 35 -4.98 -1.89 5.05
CA ALA A 35 -4.21 -0.68 5.28
C ALA A 35 -4.16 0.19 4.01
N ASN A 36 -3.85 -0.41 2.85
CA ASN A 36 -3.81 0.30 1.57
C ASN A 36 -5.16 0.91 1.17
N GLU A 37 -6.27 0.21 1.36
CA GLU A 37 -7.59 0.77 1.08
C GLU A 37 -7.90 1.99 1.96
N VAL A 38 -7.55 1.92 3.25
CA VAL A 38 -7.72 3.04 4.19
C VAL A 38 -6.83 4.22 3.80
N PHE A 39 -5.55 3.97 3.50
CA PHE A 39 -4.63 5.02 3.07
C PHE A 39 -5.04 5.64 1.73
N TRP A 40 -5.51 4.84 0.78
CA TRP A 40 -6.01 5.32 -0.50
C TRP A 40 -7.22 6.26 -0.31
N LYS A 41 -8.19 5.87 0.52
CA LYS A 41 -9.36 6.71 0.84
C LYS A 41 -8.93 8.02 1.51
N VAL A 42 -8.01 7.93 2.47
CA VAL A 42 -7.47 9.11 3.15
C VAL A 42 -6.72 10.02 2.19
N ASN A 43 -5.96 9.47 1.25
CA ASN A 43 -5.22 10.25 0.26
C ASN A 43 -6.12 10.96 -0.75
N HIS A 44 -7.30 10.39 -1.04
CA HIS A 44 -8.21 10.93 -2.04
C HIS A 44 -9.25 11.91 -1.47
N LEU A 45 -9.65 11.72 -0.21
CA LEU A 45 -10.75 12.44 0.43
C LEU A 45 -10.34 13.19 1.70
N GLY A 46 -9.11 12.98 2.19
CA GLY A 46 -8.62 13.60 3.42
C GLY A 46 -7.96 14.96 3.20
N ASP A 47 -7.93 15.74 4.28
CA ASP A 47 -7.20 17.01 4.32
C ASP A 47 -5.67 16.76 4.33
N GLU A 48 -4.90 17.76 3.93
CA GLU A 48 -3.43 17.71 3.84
C GLU A 48 -2.76 17.18 5.12
N ALA A 49 -3.23 17.62 6.29
CA ALA A 49 -2.73 17.16 7.58
C ALA A 49 -2.96 15.64 7.81
N LEU A 50 -4.09 15.11 7.33
CA LEU A 50 -4.42 13.70 7.44
C LEU A 50 -3.60 12.86 6.46
N ILE A 51 -3.39 13.37 5.25
CA ILE A 51 -2.52 12.75 4.24
C ILE A 51 -1.10 12.64 4.78
N MET A 52 -0.55 13.73 5.34
CA MET A 52 0.80 13.73 5.90
C MET A 52 0.95 12.77 7.09
N MET A 53 -0.08 12.69 7.94
CA MET A 53 -0.13 11.71 9.02
C MET A 53 -0.20 10.26 8.52
N SER A 54 -0.92 10.02 7.41
CA SER A 54 -1.00 8.70 6.79
C SER A 54 0.35 8.26 6.22
N LEU A 55 1.14 9.19 5.69
CA LEU A 55 2.47 8.93 5.14
C LEU A 55 3.48 8.59 6.25
N ASP A 56 3.48 9.35 7.35
CA ASP A 56 4.33 9.05 8.52
C ASP A 56 3.96 7.70 9.13
N LEU A 57 2.66 7.37 9.21
CA LEU A 57 2.21 6.07 9.68
C LEU A 57 2.67 4.94 8.77
N GLN A 58 2.58 5.10 7.44
CA GLN A 58 3.09 4.14 6.47
C GLN A 58 4.60 3.95 6.60
N ASN A 59 5.36 5.02 6.84
CA ASN A 59 6.79 4.96 7.07
C ASN A 59 7.12 4.13 8.34
N GLN A 60 6.43 4.42 9.45
CA GLN A 60 6.64 3.72 10.72
C GLN A 60 6.20 2.25 10.69
N LEU A 61 5.19 1.92 9.88
CA LEU A 61 4.73 0.54 9.67
C LEU A 61 5.57 -0.22 8.62
N GLY A 62 6.55 0.43 7.98
CA GLY A 62 7.31 -0.17 6.88
C GLY A 62 6.43 -0.50 5.67
N MET A 63 5.33 0.22 5.51
CA MET A 63 4.32 0.05 4.47
C MET A 63 4.48 1.04 3.32
N LEU A 64 5.52 1.88 3.31
CA LEU A 64 5.94 2.63 2.14
C LEU A 64 6.37 1.66 1.03
N THR A 65 5.38 1.10 0.34
CA THR A 65 5.62 0.54 -0.99
C THR A 65 5.83 1.73 -1.90
N PRO A 66 6.95 1.81 -2.65
CA PRO A 66 7.06 2.82 -3.69
C PRO A 66 5.80 2.71 -4.54
N VAL A 67 5.15 3.86 -4.77
CA VAL A 67 4.03 3.97 -5.69
C VAL A 67 4.58 3.62 -7.08
N VAL A 68 4.68 2.32 -7.35
CA VAL A 68 4.61 1.83 -8.71
C VAL A 68 3.14 2.02 -9.03
N ASP A 69 2.87 3.05 -9.84
CA ASP A 69 1.65 3.21 -10.60
C ASP A 69 1.16 1.84 -11.06
N LYS A 70 0.30 1.22 -10.27
CA LYS A 70 -0.43 0.02 -10.66
C LYS A 70 -1.67 0.53 -11.35
N THR A 71 -1.49 0.89 -12.61
CA THR A 71 -2.51 0.60 -13.61
C THR A 71 -3.02 -0.83 -13.37
N PRO A 72 -4.33 -1.08 -13.37
CA PRO A 72 -4.88 -2.40 -13.10
C PRO A 72 -4.62 -3.27 -14.33
N THR A 73 -3.45 -3.91 -14.39
CA THR A 73 -3.21 -5.03 -15.30
C THR A 73 -3.09 -6.28 -14.46
N ALA A 74 -4.25 -6.90 -14.24
CA ALA A 74 -4.34 -8.26 -13.75
C ALA A 74 -3.77 -9.19 -14.81
N ILE A 75 -2.53 -9.67 -14.62
CA ILE A 75 -2.04 -10.91 -15.22
C ILE A 75 -1.19 -11.61 -14.15
N PRO A 76 -1.51 -12.85 -13.76
CA PRO A 76 -0.74 -13.58 -12.76
C PRO A 76 0.63 -13.95 -13.34
N ALA A 77 1.70 -13.51 -12.68
CA ALA A 77 3.07 -13.87 -13.02
C ALA A 77 3.32 -15.33 -12.64
N VAL A 78 3.33 -16.21 -13.64
CA VAL A 78 3.93 -17.54 -13.55
C VAL A 78 5.44 -17.38 -13.44
N SER A 79 6.00 -18.03 -12.42
CA SER A 79 7.43 -18.14 -12.17
C SER A 79 8.21 -18.64 -13.39
N ILE A 80 9.27 -17.90 -13.71
CA ILE A 80 10.65 -18.32 -14.02
C ILE A 80 10.80 -19.70 -14.69
N GLU A 81 11.30 -19.73 -15.93
CA GLU A 81 12.51 -20.53 -16.27
C GLU A 81 13.00 -20.26 -17.70
N THR A 82 14.24 -19.78 -17.75
CA THR A 82 15.29 -19.97 -18.75
C THR A 82 15.04 -21.12 -19.73
N ASP A 83 15.08 -20.87 -21.06
CA ASP A 83 16.11 -21.49 -21.89
C ASP A 83 16.24 -20.84 -23.28
N LYS A 84 17.49 -20.63 -23.68
CA LYS A 84 17.91 -20.10 -24.96
C LYS A 84 17.62 -21.14 -26.04
N LYS A 85 16.80 -20.80 -27.04
CA LYS A 85 16.81 -21.54 -28.30
C LYS A 85 16.92 -20.60 -29.49
N TYR A 86 18.17 -20.19 -29.74
CA TYR A 86 18.61 -19.69 -31.04
C TYR A 86 18.27 -20.71 -32.11
N LEU A 87 17.34 -20.38 -33.00
CA LEU A 87 17.18 -21.00 -34.31
C LEU A 87 16.53 -19.97 -35.25
N PHE A 88 17.28 -18.90 -35.56
CA PHE A 88 17.03 -18.21 -36.82
C PHE A 88 17.61 -19.08 -37.93
N GLY A 89 16.74 -19.90 -38.51
CA GLY A 89 17.03 -20.70 -39.69
C GLY A 89 17.43 -19.78 -40.83
N ALA A 90 18.63 -20.00 -41.35
CA ALA A 90 18.96 -19.60 -42.71
C ALA A 90 18.06 -20.38 -43.70
N ARG A 91 17.75 -19.70 -44.81
CA ARG A 91 17.22 -20.18 -46.11
C ARG A 91 15.74 -19.93 -46.36
N GLY A 92 15.51 -19.19 -47.44
CA GLY A 92 14.26 -18.82 -48.07
C GLY A 92 14.52 -17.66 -49.00
#